data_AF-A0A2V6VE91-F1
#
_entry.id   AF-A0A2V6VE91-F1
#
_cell.length_a   1.000
_cell.length_b   1.000
_cell.length_c   1.000
_cell.angle_alpha   90.00
_cell.angle_beta   90.00
_cell.angle_gamma   90.00
#
_symmetry.space_group_name_H-M   'P 1'
#
loop_
_entity.id
_entity.type
_entity.pdbx_description
1 polymer ?
#
loop_
_entity_poly.entity_id
_entity_poly.type
_entity_poly.pdbx_seq_one_letter_code
_entity_poly.pdbx_strand_id
1 'polypeptide(L)' 'MVPPDSYFVMGDYRDNSQDSRNWGFVKREKIKGKASAIY' A
#
# COMPACT_ATOMS: atom_id res chain seq x y z
N MET A 1 -0.87 12.05 -9.30
CA MET A 1 0.31 12.29 -8.44
C MET A 1 -0.05 11.88 -7.01
N VAL A 2 0.87 11.28 -6.26
CA VAL A 2 0.63 10.84 -4.86
C VAL A 2 0.78 12.04 -3.91
N PRO A 3 -0.16 12.28 -2.98
CA PRO A 3 -0.03 13.38 -2.02
C PRO A 3 1.18 13.22 -1.09
N PRO A 4 1.68 14.32 -0.50
CA PRO A 4 2.67 14.25 0.58
C PRO A 4 2.22 13.34 1.72
N ASP A 5 3.18 12.71 2.39
CA ASP A 5 2.99 11.78 3.51
C ASP A 5 2.00 10.64 3.21
N SER A 6 1.87 10.27 1.94
CA SER A 6 0.95 9.26 1.47
C SER A 6 1.66 8.31 0.51
N TYR A 7 1.18 7.07 0.46
CA TYR A 7 1.72 6.00 -0.35
C TYR A 7 0.61 5.39 -1.20
N PHE A 8 0.93 5.09 -2.45
CA PHE A 8 0.10 4.24 -3.28
C PHE A 8 0.60 2.80 -3.13
N VAL A 9 -0.26 1.89 -2.69
CA VAL A 9 0.09 0.47 -2.52
C VAL A 9 -0.66 -0.38 -3.52
N MET A 10 -0.01 -1.44 -3.99
CA MET A 10 -0.58 -2.40 -4.93
C MET A 10 -0.25 -3.81 -4.46
N GLY A 11 -1.25 -4.68 -4.43
CA GLY A 11 -1.05 -6.09 -4.12
C GLY A 11 -0.41 -6.84 -5.30
N ASP A 12 0.30 -7.92 -4.99
CA ASP A 12 0.93 -8.74 -6.02
C ASP A 12 -0.10 -9.55 -6.82
N TYR A 13 -1.17 -10.04 -6.18
CA TYR A 13 -2.28 -10.69 -6.89
C TYR A 13 -3.26 -9.64 -7.44
N ARG A 14 -2.87 -9.04 -8.57
CA ARG A 14 -3.44 -7.79 -9.12
C ARG A 14 -4.96 -7.81 -9.30
N ASP A 15 -5.52 -8.91 -9.79
CA ASP A 15 -6.95 -8.99 -10.10
C ASP A 15 -7.83 -9.24 -8.87
N ASN A 16 -7.22 -9.66 -7.77
CA ASN A 16 -7.91 -10.01 -6.54
C ASN A 16 -7.38 -9.21 -5.33
N SER A 17 -6.85 -8.02 -5.58
CA SER A 17 -6.37 -7.13 -4.54
C SER A 17 -7.28 -5.91 -4.42
N GLN A 18 -7.87 -5.74 -3.25
CA GLN A 18 -8.46 -4.46 -2.85
C GLN A 18 -7.33 -3.58 -2.31
N ASP A 19 -6.71 -2.79 -3.17
CA ASP A 19 -5.58 -1.92 -2.84
C ASP A 19 -5.86 -0.45 -3.17
N SER A 20 -4.83 0.39 -3.28
CA SER A 20 -5.00 1.82 -3.50
C SER A 20 -5.75 2.17 -4.79
N ARG A 21 -5.90 1.24 -5.74
CA ARG A 21 -6.77 1.40 -6.91
C ARG A 21 -8.25 1.50 -6.54
N ASN A 22 -8.66 0.89 -5.42
CA ASN A 22 -10.06 0.82 -4.98
C ASN A 22 -10.35 1.84 -3.88
N TRP A 23 -9.47 1.99 -2.89
CA TRP A 23 -9.74 2.81 -1.69
C TRP A 23 -8.78 4.01 -1.51
N GLY A 24 -7.88 4.26 -2.46
CA GLY A 24 -7.01 5.44 -2.46
C GLY A 24 -5.71 5.28 -1.68
N PHE A 25 -5.07 6.40 -1.30
CA PHE A 25 -3.71 6.39 -0.75
C PHE A 25 -3.66 6.05 0.75
N VAL A 26 -2.59 5.37 1.17
CA VAL A 26 -2.27 5.08 2.58
C VAL A 26 -1.48 6.23 3.19
N LYS A 27 -1.90 6.76 4.34
CA LYS A 27 -1.09 7.73 5.09
C LYS A 27 0.15 7.08 5.68
N ARG A 28 1.29 7.77 5.68
CA ARG A 28 2.58 7.30 6.23
C ARG A 28 2.45 6.73 7.64
N GLU A 29 1.66 7.37 8.50
CA GLU A 29 1.40 6.96 9.88
C GLU A 29 0.70 5.61 10.02
N LYS A 30 0.02 5.13 8.96
CA LYS A 30 -0.65 3.82 8.94
C LYS A 30 0.28 2.68 8.54
N ILE A 31 1.51 2.97 8.10
CA ILE A 31 2.50 1.97 7.72
C ILE A 31 3.22 1.47 8.97
N LYS A 32 3.05 0.18 9.28
CA LYS A 32 3.70 -0.45 10.45
C LYS A 32 5.19 -0.74 10.24
N GLY A 33 5.61 -1.06 9.02
CA GLY A 33 6.99 -1.44 8.71
C GLY A 33 7.13 -2.15 7.37
N LYS A 34 8.33 -2.67 7.11
CA LYS A 34 8.67 -3.44 5.90
C LYS A 34 8.77 -4.93 6.25
N ALA A 35 8.09 -5.78 5.50
CA ALA A 35 8.33 -7.22 5.56
C ALA A 35 9.72 -7.52 4.96
N SER A 36 10.66 -8.02 5.75
CA SER A 36 12.07 -8.20 5.37
C SER A 36 12.47 -9.65 5.09
N ALA A 37 11.77 -10.62 5.67
CA ALA A 37 12.02 -12.04 5.46
C ALA A 37 10.72 -12.84 5.59
N ILE A 38 10.66 -13.94 4.85
CA ILE A 38 9.68 -15.02 5.03
C ILE A 38 10.51 -16.19 5.58
N TYR A 39 10.02 -16.82 6.65
CA TYR A 39 10.60 -18.02 7.24
C TYR A 39 9.71 -19.21 6.95
#